data_AF-A0A7X7KDL9-F1
#
_entry.id   AF-A0A7X7KDL9-F1
#
_cell.length_a   1.000
_cell.length_b   1.000
_cell.length_c   1.000
_cell.angle_alpha   90.00
_cell.angle_beta   90.00
_cell.angle_gamma   90.00
#
_symmetry.space_group_name_H-M   'P 1'
#
loop_
_entity.id
_entity.type
_entity.pdbx_description
1 polymer ?
#
loop_
_entity_poly.entity_id
_entity_poly.type
_entity_poly.pdbx_seq_one_letter_code
_entity_poly.pdbx_strand_id
1 'polypeptide(L)'
;MSVPGSSGPISWTPSGIKRREFVKALGGCSVAVGGLILGAPAGADERRSPTPVETNLGDFLKAPRTKHSLPGPFPGRVVKVADERCLRDEVVDAETVKTMLEKGITRLTGKSMAESFGLFFEKSDVIGLKVNPVGSPLINTRPELAAAVVDWLAGNGVPKRNIIIWDRFGYMLYESGFRAERFPGVSL
;
A
#
# COMPACT_ATOMS: atom_id res chain seq x y z
N MET A 1 13.56 40.49 -40.25
CA MET A 1 12.09 40.48 -40.01
C MET A 1 11.86 40.23 -38.54
N SER A 2 10.95 41.01 -37.96
CA SER A 2 10.83 41.34 -36.55
C SER A 2 10.17 40.27 -35.68
N VAL A 3 10.53 40.26 -34.40
CA VAL A 3 9.67 39.91 -33.23
C VAL A 3 9.24 41.27 -32.63
N PRO A 4 8.13 41.46 -31.87
CA PRO A 4 7.17 40.49 -31.32
C PRO A 4 5.68 40.93 -31.36
N GLY A 5 4.77 39.98 -31.08
CA GLY A 5 3.36 40.24 -30.74
C GLY A 5 2.96 39.38 -29.55
N SER A 6 2.36 40.01 -28.54
CA SER A 6 2.09 39.45 -27.21
C SER A 6 0.98 38.40 -27.20
N SER A 7 1.09 37.44 -26.28
CA SER A 7 -0.08 36.82 -25.66
C SER A 7 0.25 36.53 -24.20
N GLY A 8 -0.54 37.13 -23.29
CA GLY A 8 -0.35 37.07 -21.84
C GLY A 8 -0.65 35.70 -21.24
N PRO A 9 -0.60 35.58 -19.90
CA PRO A 9 -0.86 34.31 -19.22
C PRO A 9 -2.31 33.87 -19.47
N ILE A 10 -2.49 32.63 -19.91
CA ILE A 10 -3.78 31.99 -20.04
C ILE A 10 -4.36 31.81 -18.64
N SER A 11 -5.31 32.65 -18.25
CA SER A 11 -6.12 32.46 -17.06
C SER A 11 -7.24 31.46 -17.38
N TRP A 12 -7.14 30.27 -16.82
CA TRP A 12 -8.25 29.32 -16.86
C TRP A 12 -9.21 29.64 -15.72
N THR A 13 -10.30 30.34 -16.04
CA THR A 13 -11.48 30.38 -15.16
C THR A 13 -12.38 29.20 -15.52
N PRO A 14 -12.64 28.25 -14.61
CA PRO A 14 -13.67 27.25 -14.84
C PRO A 14 -15.04 27.94 -14.79
N SER A 15 -15.57 28.34 -15.94
CA SER A 15 -17.00 28.58 -16.13
C SER A 15 -17.69 27.22 -16.31
N GLY A 16 -17.80 26.48 -15.20
CA GLY A 16 -18.43 25.18 -15.19
C GLY A 16 -18.98 24.85 -13.81
N ILE A 17 -20.18 24.27 -13.79
CA ILE A 17 -20.89 23.85 -12.57
C ILE A 17 -19.92 23.06 -11.70
N LYS A 18 -19.74 23.49 -10.45
CA LYS A 18 -18.89 22.78 -9.48
C LYS A 18 -19.41 21.36 -9.33
N ARG A 19 -18.51 20.37 -9.34
CA ARG A 19 -18.84 18.93 -9.25
C ARG A 19 -19.83 18.60 -8.11
N ARG A 20 -19.72 19.30 -6.98
CA ARG A 20 -20.65 19.19 -5.83
C ARG A 20 -22.07 19.69 -6.12
N GLU A 21 -22.20 20.73 -6.94
CA GLU A 21 -23.48 21.30 -7.34
C GLU A 21 -24.15 20.47 -8.45
N PHE A 22 -23.35 19.87 -9.36
CA PHE A 22 -23.85 18.91 -10.35
C PHE A 22 -24.48 17.67 -9.70
N VAL A 23 -23.82 17.11 -8.67
CA VAL A 23 -24.35 15.95 -7.92
C VAL A 23 -25.64 16.29 -7.17
N LYS A 24 -25.76 17.49 -6.60
CA LYS A 24 -27.00 17.95 -5.97
C LYS A 24 -28.15 18.13 -6.98
N ALA A 25 -27.85 18.68 -8.16
CA ALA A 25 -28.85 18.91 -9.20
C ALA A 25 -29.43 17.59 -9.76
N LEU A 26 -28.60 16.55 -9.89
CA LEU A 26 -29.06 15.21 -10.29
C LEU A 26 -29.79 14.47 -9.17
N GLY A 27 -29.42 14.69 -7.90
CA GLY A 27 -30.13 14.09 -6.76
C GLY A 27 -31.55 14.64 -6.53
N GLY A 28 -31.83 15.86 -6.99
CA GLY A 28 -33.10 16.54 -6.74
C GLY A 28 -34.19 16.39 -7.80
N CYS A 29 -33.86 16.06 -9.06
CA CYS A 29 -34.81 16.19 -10.18
C CYS A 29 -35.21 14.89 -10.90
N SER A 30 -34.67 13.73 -10.55
CA SER A 30 -34.95 12.48 -11.30
C SER A 30 -36.18 11.70 -10.85
N VAL A 31 -36.79 12.01 -9.71
CA VAL A 31 -37.86 11.15 -9.16
C VAL A 31 -39.28 11.66 -9.46
N ALA A 32 -39.48 12.96 -9.68
CA ALA A 32 -40.84 13.51 -9.73
C ALA A 32 -41.47 13.67 -11.14
N VAL A 33 -40.69 13.74 -12.23
CA VAL A 33 -41.25 14.11 -13.55
C VAL A 33 -41.28 12.95 -14.57
N GLY A 34 -40.43 11.93 -14.41
CA GLY A 34 -40.37 10.82 -15.38
C GLY A 34 -41.56 9.85 -15.32
N GLY A 35 -42.25 9.75 -14.18
CA GLY A 35 -43.29 8.75 -13.96
C GLY A 35 -44.64 9.06 -14.64
N LEU A 36 -44.90 10.31 -15.01
CA LEU A 36 -46.22 10.72 -15.50
C LEU A 36 -46.36 10.72 -17.04
N ILE A 37 -45.25 10.66 -17.79
CA ILE A 37 -45.28 10.83 -19.26
C ILE A 37 -45.20 9.50 -20.04
N LEU A 38 -44.68 8.42 -19.45
CA LEU A 38 -44.32 7.21 -20.24
C LEU A 38 -45.14 5.94 -19.95
N GLY A 39 -46.16 5.99 -19.09
CA GLY A 39 -47.02 4.83 -18.81
C GLY A 39 -46.24 3.67 -18.18
N ALA A 40 -46.20 3.61 -16.85
CA ALA A 40 -45.57 2.47 -16.17
C ALA A 40 -46.37 1.18 -16.46
N PRO A 41 -45.73 0.08 -16.91
CA PRO A 41 -46.42 -1.18 -17.09
C PRO A 41 -46.91 -1.68 -15.73
N ALA A 42 -48.21 -1.99 -15.65
CA ALA A 42 -48.78 -2.72 -14.53
C ALA A 42 -48.13 -4.11 -14.49
N GLY A 43 -47.32 -4.36 -13.46
CA GLY A 43 -46.47 -5.55 -13.37
C GLY A 43 -44.98 -5.24 -13.21
N ALA A 44 -44.60 -4.02 -12.82
CA ALA A 44 -43.31 -3.79 -12.19
C ALA A 44 -43.27 -4.59 -10.88
N ASP A 45 -42.84 -5.84 -10.99
CA ASP A 45 -42.43 -6.72 -9.91
C ASP A 45 -41.76 -5.87 -8.84
N GLU A 46 -42.26 -5.92 -7.60
CA GLU A 46 -41.70 -5.17 -6.48
C GLU A 46 -40.19 -5.36 -6.52
N ARG A 47 -39.46 -4.33 -6.95
CA ARG A 47 -38.00 -4.36 -6.94
C ARG A 47 -37.65 -4.49 -5.47
N ARG A 48 -37.48 -5.73 -5.00
CA ARG A 48 -36.95 -6.02 -3.67
C ARG A 48 -35.69 -5.20 -3.58
N SER A 49 -35.72 -4.15 -2.78
CA SER A 49 -34.54 -3.37 -2.48
C SER A 49 -33.49 -4.38 -2.06
N PRO A 50 -32.34 -4.48 -2.77
CA PRO A 50 -31.33 -5.45 -2.39
C PRO A 50 -31.00 -5.20 -0.92
N THR A 51 -30.98 -6.27 -0.13
CA THR A 51 -30.57 -6.18 1.27
C THR A 51 -29.25 -5.42 1.32
N PRO A 52 -29.12 -4.40 2.19
CA PRO A 52 -27.88 -3.65 2.32
C PRO A 52 -26.72 -4.63 2.46
N VAL A 53 -25.69 -4.46 1.63
CA VAL A 53 -24.47 -5.26 1.75
C VAL A 53 -23.83 -4.89 3.07
N GLU A 54 -23.98 -5.73 4.07
CA GLU A 54 -23.31 -5.57 5.35
C GLU A 54 -21.83 -5.87 5.15
N THR A 55 -20.99 -4.97 5.64
CA THR A 55 -19.55 -5.20 5.74
C THR A 55 -19.23 -5.59 7.18
N ASN A 56 -18.06 -6.21 7.40
CA ASN A 56 -17.57 -6.50 8.74
C ASN A 56 -17.10 -5.23 9.51
N LEU A 57 -17.41 -4.01 9.06
CA LEU A 57 -16.98 -2.77 9.72
C LEU A 57 -17.45 -2.68 11.17
N GLY A 58 -18.70 -3.04 11.43
CA GLY A 58 -19.27 -2.98 12.77
C GLY A 58 -18.50 -3.84 13.76
N ASP A 59 -18.07 -5.02 13.34
CA ASP A 59 -17.28 -5.94 14.17
C ASP A 59 -15.82 -5.50 14.26
N PHE A 60 -15.25 -5.00 13.16
CA PHE A 60 -13.90 -4.43 13.15
C PHE A 60 -13.77 -3.28 14.17
N LEU A 61 -14.76 -2.39 14.25
CA LEU A 61 -14.74 -1.24 15.16
C LEU A 61 -14.89 -1.63 16.64
N LYS A 62 -15.42 -2.83 16.94
CA LYS A 62 -15.52 -3.35 18.32
C LYS A 62 -14.20 -3.92 18.83
N ALA A 63 -13.25 -4.23 17.95
CA ALA A 63 -11.99 -4.83 18.35
C ALA A 63 -11.21 -3.88 19.30
N PRO A 64 -10.71 -4.38 20.46
CA PRO A 64 -9.95 -3.56 21.38
C PRO A 64 -8.72 -2.93 20.71
N ARG A 65 -8.50 -1.64 20.96
CA ARG A 65 -7.35 -0.94 20.43
C ARG A 65 -6.10 -1.28 21.25
N THR A 66 -5.00 -1.53 20.56
CA THR A 66 -3.67 -1.78 21.13
C THR A 66 -2.69 -0.70 20.69
N LYS A 67 -1.45 -0.74 21.21
CA LYS A 67 -0.35 0.14 20.78
C LYS A 67 -0.05 0.06 19.27
N HIS A 68 -0.48 -1.01 18.61
CA HIS A 68 -0.28 -1.25 17.17
C HIS A 68 -1.55 -1.05 16.33
N SER A 69 -2.68 -0.68 16.93
CA SER A 69 -3.90 -0.41 16.16
C SER A 69 -3.75 0.80 15.24
N LEU A 70 -4.40 0.74 14.07
CA LEU A 70 -4.43 1.84 13.11
C LEU A 70 -4.91 3.16 13.77
N PRO A 71 -4.28 4.32 13.48
CA PRO A 71 -3.30 4.55 12.41
C PRO A 71 -1.84 4.19 12.75
N GLY A 72 -1.58 3.55 13.89
CA GLY A 72 -0.24 3.16 14.33
C GLY A 72 0.56 4.30 14.96
N PRO A 73 1.82 4.05 15.37
CA PRO A 73 2.66 5.03 16.08
C PRO A 73 3.15 6.21 15.21
N PHE A 74 3.04 6.12 13.88
CA PHE A 74 3.55 7.13 12.95
C PHE A 74 2.46 7.58 11.94
N PRO A 75 1.34 8.16 12.40
CA PRO A 75 0.20 8.46 11.55
C PRO A 75 0.57 9.44 10.43
N GLY A 76 0.41 9.00 9.18
CA GLY A 76 0.62 9.85 8.00
C GLY A 76 2.07 10.24 7.71
N ARG A 77 3.05 9.65 8.38
CA ARG A 77 4.48 9.94 8.13
C ARG A 77 5.01 9.07 6.99
N VAL A 78 5.58 9.70 5.97
CA VAL A 78 6.24 9.02 4.85
C VAL A 78 7.71 9.38 4.82
N VAL A 79 8.57 8.37 4.66
CA VAL A 79 10.02 8.54 4.48
C VAL A 79 10.41 8.00 3.11
N LYS A 80 11.16 8.82 2.36
CA LYS A 80 11.81 8.40 1.13
C LYS A 80 13.32 8.32 1.34
N VAL A 81 13.92 7.24 0.87
CA VAL A 81 15.37 7.08 0.74
C VAL A 81 15.65 6.71 -0.71
N ALA A 82 16.65 7.36 -1.31
CA ALA A 82 17.11 7.09 -2.66
C ALA A 82 18.63 7.00 -2.64
N ASP A 83 19.17 6.04 -3.38
CA ASP A 83 20.60 5.87 -3.62
C ASP A 83 20.75 5.20 -4.98
N GLU A 84 21.35 5.88 -5.96
CA GLU A 84 21.50 5.36 -7.33
C GLU A 84 22.41 4.13 -7.37
N ARG A 85 23.18 3.89 -6.31
CA ARG A 85 24.05 2.72 -6.23
C ARG A 85 23.28 1.42 -5.98
N CYS A 86 22.01 1.49 -5.57
CA CYS A 86 21.24 0.30 -5.20
C CYS A 86 20.89 -0.59 -6.38
N LEU A 87 20.89 -0.05 -7.61
CA LEU A 87 20.61 -0.77 -8.84
C LEU A 87 21.46 -0.17 -9.96
N ARG A 88 22.39 -0.95 -10.51
CA ARG A 88 23.19 -0.58 -11.69
C ARG A 88 23.21 -1.75 -12.66
N ASP A 89 22.95 -1.49 -13.94
CA ASP A 89 22.98 -2.50 -15.00
C ASP A 89 22.14 -3.76 -14.64
N GLU A 90 20.95 -3.55 -14.08
CA GLU A 90 20.04 -4.59 -13.55
C GLU A 90 20.58 -5.43 -12.37
N VAL A 91 21.72 -5.06 -11.81
CA VAL A 91 22.33 -5.67 -10.63
C VAL A 91 22.01 -4.86 -9.38
N VAL A 92 21.41 -5.51 -8.39
CA VAL A 92 21.10 -4.91 -7.09
C VAL A 92 22.32 -4.97 -6.17
N ASP A 93 22.70 -3.84 -5.57
CA ASP A 93 23.75 -3.78 -4.56
C ASP A 93 23.17 -3.96 -3.15
N ALA A 94 23.37 -5.15 -2.57
CA ALA A 94 22.76 -5.54 -1.29
C ALA A 94 23.18 -4.64 -0.11
N GLU A 95 24.44 -4.20 -0.07
CA GLU A 95 24.94 -3.34 1.01
C GLU A 95 24.35 -1.92 0.94
N THR A 96 24.20 -1.36 -0.26
CA THR A 96 23.45 -0.11 -0.43
C THR A 96 22.00 -0.27 0.00
N VAL A 97 21.33 -1.37 -0.37
CA VAL A 97 19.94 -1.63 0.05
C VAL A 97 19.82 -1.71 1.57
N LYS A 98 20.74 -2.41 2.25
CA LYS A 98 20.79 -2.47 3.72
C LYS A 98 20.96 -1.10 4.35
N THR A 99 21.88 -0.29 3.83
CA THR A 99 22.09 1.10 4.26
C THR A 99 20.84 1.96 4.05
N MET A 100 20.14 1.77 2.93
CA MET A 100 18.89 2.47 2.64
C MET A 100 17.77 2.08 3.60
N LEU A 101 17.63 0.79 3.92
CA LEU A 101 16.69 0.28 4.90
C LEU A 101 16.93 0.91 6.27
N GLU A 102 18.18 0.89 6.75
CA GLU A 102 18.57 1.51 8.02
C GLU A 102 18.24 3.01 8.07
N LYS A 103 18.59 3.76 7.01
CA LYS A 103 18.23 5.19 6.90
C LYS A 103 16.71 5.38 6.93
N GLY A 104 15.96 4.51 6.27
CA GLY A 104 14.50 4.57 6.22
C GLY A 104 13.88 4.39 7.60
N ILE A 105 14.24 3.32 8.29
CA ILE A 105 13.77 3.00 9.64
C ILE A 105 14.19 4.07 10.65
N THR A 106 15.45 4.51 10.61
CA THR A 106 15.96 5.54 11.53
C THR A 106 15.23 6.87 11.34
N ARG A 107 15.01 7.30 10.09
CA ARG A 107 14.25 8.53 9.81
C ARG A 107 12.79 8.42 10.20
N LEU A 108 12.16 7.25 10.02
CA LEU A 108 10.76 7.04 10.36
C LEU A 108 10.55 7.08 11.88
N THR A 109 11.42 6.41 12.61
CA THR A 109 11.28 6.17 14.05
C THR A 109 11.96 7.21 14.94
N GLY A 110 12.97 7.91 14.41
CA GLY A 110 13.85 8.77 15.21
C GLY A 110 14.77 8.00 16.17
N LYS A 111 14.91 6.68 15.98
CA LYS A 111 15.76 5.79 16.79
C LYS A 111 16.83 5.16 15.92
N SER A 112 17.91 4.66 16.54
CA SER A 112 18.85 3.81 15.82
C SER A 112 18.16 2.54 15.31
N MET A 113 18.77 1.89 14.31
CA MET A 113 18.25 0.64 13.75
C MET A 113 18.03 -0.43 14.83
N ALA A 114 18.94 -0.57 15.80
CA ALA A 114 18.79 -1.51 16.90
C ALA A 114 17.65 -1.14 17.86
N GLU A 115 17.59 0.11 18.32
CA GLU A 115 16.53 0.58 19.24
C GLU A 115 15.14 0.59 18.61
N SER A 116 15.07 0.68 17.28
CA SER A 116 13.80 0.69 16.55
C SER A 116 13.08 -0.67 16.58
N PHE A 117 13.79 -1.78 16.81
CA PHE A 117 13.19 -3.12 16.84
C PHE A 117 12.02 -3.21 17.84
N GLY A 118 12.25 -2.74 19.07
CA GLY A 118 11.26 -2.79 20.15
C GLY A 118 10.03 -1.90 19.94
N LEU A 119 9.99 -1.09 18.87
CA LEU A 119 8.80 -0.35 18.48
C LEU A 119 7.80 -1.23 17.70
N PHE A 120 8.28 -2.28 17.05
CA PHE A 120 7.51 -3.06 16.09
C PHE A 120 7.35 -4.52 16.50
N PHE A 121 8.37 -5.10 17.14
CA PHE A 121 8.47 -6.54 17.34
C PHE A 121 8.96 -6.91 18.74
N GLU A 122 8.64 -8.14 19.12
CA GLU A 122 9.17 -8.85 20.27
C GLU A 122 9.96 -10.07 19.77
N LYS A 123 10.96 -10.53 20.53
CA LYS A 123 11.86 -11.62 20.10
C LYS A 123 11.13 -12.95 19.90
N SER A 124 9.98 -13.13 20.56
CA SER A 124 9.12 -14.31 20.48
C SER A 124 8.16 -14.30 19.31
N ASP A 125 8.05 -13.19 18.57
CA ASP A 125 7.08 -13.05 17.48
C ASP A 125 7.30 -14.10 16.38
N VAL A 126 6.20 -14.47 15.73
CA VAL A 126 6.18 -15.16 14.44
C VAL A 126 5.84 -14.12 13.38
N ILE A 127 6.78 -13.84 12.48
CA ILE A 127 6.75 -12.67 11.60
C ILE A 127 6.58 -13.10 10.15
N GLY A 128 5.46 -12.70 9.55
CA GLY A 128 5.20 -12.87 8.12
C GLY A 128 5.68 -11.68 7.29
N LEU A 129 6.68 -11.88 6.43
CA LEU A 129 7.15 -10.93 5.44
C LEU A 129 6.43 -11.14 4.11
N LYS A 130 5.34 -10.38 3.90
CA LYS A 130 4.61 -10.39 2.64
C LYS A 130 5.42 -9.68 1.56
N VAL A 131 5.78 -10.39 0.49
CA VAL A 131 6.51 -9.82 -0.66
C VAL A 131 5.61 -9.74 -1.90
N ASN A 132 6.03 -8.97 -2.91
CA ASN A 132 5.43 -9.01 -4.24
C ASN A 132 6.37 -9.76 -5.21
N PRO A 133 6.04 -11.01 -5.62
CA PRO A 133 6.82 -11.76 -6.59
C PRO A 133 6.37 -11.51 -8.05
N VAL A 134 5.21 -10.87 -8.26
CA VAL A 134 4.61 -10.69 -9.59
C VAL A 134 5.42 -9.68 -10.42
N GLY A 135 5.68 -10.02 -11.68
CA GLY A 135 6.41 -9.17 -12.61
C GLY A 135 7.94 -9.18 -12.43
N SER A 136 8.46 -10.23 -11.80
CA SER A 136 9.90 -10.49 -11.76
C SER A 136 10.46 -10.67 -13.19
N PRO A 137 11.66 -10.12 -13.50
CA PRO A 137 12.61 -9.45 -12.60
C PRO A 137 12.44 -7.91 -12.49
N LEU A 138 11.43 -7.32 -13.13
CA LEU A 138 11.36 -5.87 -13.30
C LEU A 138 10.66 -5.16 -12.13
N ILE A 139 9.46 -5.60 -11.76
CA ILE A 139 8.57 -4.90 -10.82
C ILE A 139 8.23 -5.72 -9.56
N ASN A 140 9.17 -6.53 -9.10
CA ASN A 140 9.03 -7.34 -7.90
C ASN A 140 9.78 -6.75 -6.68
N THR A 141 9.41 -7.21 -5.49
CA THR A 141 10.24 -7.01 -4.30
C THR A 141 11.57 -7.71 -4.51
N ARG A 142 12.67 -6.96 -4.45
CA ARG A 142 14.03 -7.50 -4.59
C ARG A 142 14.38 -8.36 -3.38
N PRO A 143 14.89 -9.60 -3.53
CA PRO A 143 15.13 -10.44 -2.36
C PRO A 143 16.30 -9.94 -1.49
N GLU A 144 17.15 -9.04 -1.99
CA GLU A 144 18.15 -8.29 -1.20
C GLU A 144 17.48 -7.46 -0.09
N LEU A 145 16.34 -6.84 -0.36
CA LEU A 145 15.59 -6.08 0.63
C LEU A 145 15.00 -7.01 1.71
N ALA A 146 14.43 -8.13 1.29
CA ALA A 146 13.90 -9.13 2.23
C ALA A 146 15.01 -9.71 3.10
N ALA A 147 16.19 -10.00 2.51
CA ALA A 147 17.36 -10.46 3.25
C ALA A 147 17.82 -9.43 4.29
N ALA A 148 17.89 -8.15 3.92
CA ALA A 148 18.23 -7.07 4.87
C ALA A 148 17.24 -6.98 6.05
N VAL A 149 15.94 -7.20 5.80
CA VAL A 149 14.93 -7.25 6.87
C VAL A 149 15.10 -8.50 7.74
N VAL A 150 15.29 -9.68 7.13
CA VAL A 150 15.55 -10.94 7.85
C VAL A 150 16.78 -10.83 8.75
N ASP A 151 17.87 -10.26 8.25
CA ASP A 151 19.11 -10.08 9.00
C ASP A 151 18.93 -9.11 10.16
N TRP A 152 18.16 -8.04 9.97
CA TRP A 152 17.82 -7.12 11.06
C TRP A 152 16.97 -7.79 12.14
N LEU A 153 15.95 -8.56 11.76
CA LEU A 153 15.11 -9.31 12.70
C LEU A 153 15.91 -10.36 13.47
N ALA A 154 16.70 -11.16 12.76
CA ALA A 154 17.54 -12.20 13.36
C ALA A 154 18.64 -11.61 14.25
N GLY A 155 19.27 -10.51 13.81
CA GLY A 155 20.27 -9.78 14.59
C GLY A 155 19.73 -9.18 15.90
N ASN A 156 18.41 -8.93 15.98
CA ASN A 156 17.73 -8.52 17.22
C ASN A 156 17.23 -9.69 18.07
N GLY A 157 17.47 -10.93 17.65
CA GLY A 157 17.20 -12.14 18.41
C GLY A 157 15.89 -12.85 18.06
N VAL A 158 15.23 -12.50 16.96
CA VAL A 158 14.11 -13.30 16.42
C VAL A 158 14.67 -14.61 15.85
N PRO A 159 14.22 -15.79 16.28
CA PRO A 159 14.66 -17.05 15.69
C PRO A 159 14.28 -17.10 14.20
N LYS A 160 15.22 -17.47 13.31
CA LYS A 160 14.92 -17.54 11.85
C LYS A 160 13.70 -18.42 11.52
N ARG A 161 13.49 -19.51 12.27
CA ARG A 161 12.32 -20.40 12.14
C ARG A 161 10.98 -19.70 12.37
N ASN A 162 10.98 -18.55 13.04
CA ASN A 162 9.80 -17.74 13.30
C ASN A 162 9.56 -16.69 12.19
N ILE A 163 10.46 -16.57 11.21
CA ILE A 163 10.31 -15.65 10.09
C ILE A 163 9.79 -16.45 8.89
N ILE A 164 8.72 -15.96 8.27
CA ILE A 164 8.11 -16.57 7.09
C ILE A 164 8.03 -15.52 6.00
N ILE A 165 8.71 -15.72 4.88
CA ILE A 165 8.51 -14.90 3.68
C ILE A 165 7.38 -15.54 2.90
N TRP A 166 6.39 -14.79 2.45
CA TRP A 166 5.24 -15.38 1.77
C TRP A 166 4.65 -14.49 0.68
N ASP A 167 3.97 -15.15 -0.25
CA ASP A 167 3.02 -14.59 -1.20
C ASP A 167 1.87 -15.61 -1.40
N ARG A 168 0.86 -15.26 -2.20
CA ARG A 168 -0.24 -16.16 -2.55
C ARG A 168 0.25 -17.43 -3.27
N PHE A 169 1.26 -17.32 -4.13
CA PHE A 169 1.68 -18.43 -4.98
C PHE A 169 3.15 -18.79 -4.79
N GLY A 170 3.40 -19.99 -4.25
CA GLY A 170 4.77 -20.48 -3.96
C GLY A 170 5.67 -20.59 -5.20
N TYR A 171 5.13 -20.96 -6.36
CA TYR A 171 5.94 -21.04 -7.58
C TYR A 171 6.44 -19.65 -8.03
N MET A 172 5.63 -18.60 -7.90
CA MET A 172 6.04 -17.23 -8.22
C MET A 172 7.09 -16.74 -7.23
N LEU A 173 6.94 -17.11 -5.95
CA LEU A 173 7.94 -16.82 -4.93
C LEU A 173 9.30 -17.44 -5.31
N TYR A 174 9.30 -18.71 -5.70
CA TYR A 174 10.50 -19.42 -6.15
C TYR A 174 11.12 -18.81 -7.41
N GLU A 175 10.32 -18.51 -8.43
CA GLU A 175 10.76 -17.92 -9.70
C GLU A 175 11.34 -16.51 -9.52
N SER A 176 10.82 -15.75 -8.55
CA SER A 176 11.32 -14.40 -8.22
C SER A 176 12.55 -14.39 -7.32
N GLY A 177 13.16 -15.55 -7.07
CA GLY A 177 14.45 -15.67 -6.38
C GLY A 177 14.37 -15.82 -4.86
N PHE A 178 13.17 -16.03 -4.31
CA PHE A 178 13.00 -16.41 -2.91
C PHE A 178 13.11 -17.93 -2.79
N ARG A 179 14.33 -18.40 -2.55
CA ARG A 179 14.66 -19.83 -2.44
C ARG A 179 15.30 -20.16 -1.10
N ALA A 180 15.16 -21.40 -0.65
CA ALA A 180 15.62 -21.84 0.67
C ALA A 180 17.14 -21.65 0.83
N GLU A 181 17.91 -21.79 -0.25
CA GLU A 181 19.36 -21.62 -0.25
C GLU A 181 19.74 -20.16 0.03
N ARG A 182 18.91 -19.21 -0.40
CA ARG A 182 19.10 -17.78 -0.16
C ARG A 182 18.66 -17.36 1.24
N PHE A 183 17.69 -18.07 1.83
CA PHE A 183 17.10 -17.75 3.12
C PHE A 183 17.20 -18.93 4.10
N PRO A 184 18.42 -19.37 4.47
CA PRO A 184 18.60 -20.56 5.29
C PRO A 184 17.96 -20.38 6.68
N GLY A 185 17.10 -21.33 7.04
CA GLY A 185 16.39 -21.37 8.33
C GLY A 185 15.13 -20.49 8.41
N VAL A 186 14.74 -19.84 7.32
CA VAL A 186 13.49 -19.05 7.18
C VAL A 186 12.50 -19.85 6.34
N SER A 187 11.21 -19.78 6.69
CA SER A 187 10.15 -20.44 5.91
C SER A 187 9.75 -19.60 4.68
N LEU A 188 9.33 -20.27 3.60
CA LEU A 188 8.90 -19.69 2.33
C LEU A 188 7.50 -20.19 1.94
#